data_AF-A0A529L6M9-F1
#
_entry.id   AF-A0A529L6M9-F1
#
_cell.length_a   1.000
_cell.length_b   1.000
_cell.length_c   1.000
_cell.angle_alpha   90.00
_cell.angle_beta   90.00
_cell.angle_gamma   90.00
#
_symmetry.space_group_name_H-M   'P 1'
#
loop_
_entity.id
_entity.type
_entity.pdbx_description
1 polymer ?
#
loop_
_entity_poly.entity_id
_entity_poly.type
_entity_poly.pdbx_seq_one_letter_code
_entity_poly.pdbx_strand_id
1 'polypeptide(L)' 'MQIKDVLLAPGNGAFFYDDQGAIRAGAPQDGFVYSGEATAIGFTSIRVPASSLSIGLALTDGAVVWGDMMSVQ' A
#
# COMPACT_ATOMS: atom_id res chain seq x y z
N MET A 1 4.41 -1.26 -31.66
CA MET A 1 4.01 -1.02 -30.25
C MET A 1 5.25 -1.12 -29.39
N GLN A 2 5.71 -0.01 -28.78
CA GLN A 2 6.86 0.05 -27.87
C GLN A 2 6.57 1.02 -26.72
N ILE A 3 7.20 0.79 -25.55
CA ILE A 3 7.14 1.71 -24.41
C ILE A 3 8.12 2.86 -24.66
N LYS A 4 7.62 4.09 -24.59
CA LYS A 4 8.38 5.33 -24.76
C LYS A 4 8.84 5.90 -23.43
N ASP A 5 8.02 5.78 -22.38
CA ASP A 5 8.29 6.36 -21.07
C ASP A 5 7.52 5.61 -19.96
N VAL A 6 7.95 5.82 -18.71
CA VAL A 6 7.33 5.27 -17.50
C VAL A 6 6.93 6.39 -16.54
N LEU A 7 5.66 6.41 -16.16
CA LEU A 7 5.09 7.33 -15.19
C LEU A 7 4.90 6.61 -13.85
N LEU A 8 5.34 7.24 -12.76
CA LEU A 8 5.16 6.74 -11.40
C LEU A 8 4.33 7.75 -10.61
N ALA A 9 3.22 7.29 -10.03
CA ALA A 9 2.39 8.12 -9.17
C ALA A 9 2.08 7.38 -7.86
N PRO A 10 2.30 8.00 -6.69
CA PRO A 10 1.88 7.42 -5.43
C PRO A 10 0.35 7.40 -5.36
N GLY A 11 -0.20 6.35 -4.76
CA GLY A 11 -1.62 6.27 -4.47
C GLY A 11 -1.90 5.65 -3.11
N ASN A 12 -3.16 5.68 -2.73
CA ASN A 12 -3.65 5.08 -1.49
C ASN A 12 -4.30 3.73 -1.80
N GLY A 13 -4.14 2.79 -0.89
CA GLY A 13 -4.96 1.60 -0.89
C GLY A 13 -6.36 1.87 -0.36
N ALA A 14 -7.27 0.94 -0.65
CA ALA A 14 -8.65 1.03 -0.16
C ALA A 14 -8.82 0.52 1.28
N PHE A 15 -7.72 0.11 1.93
CA PHE A 15 -7.70 -0.42 3.29
C PHE A 15 -6.39 -0.09 4.01
N PHE A 16 -6.02 -0.89 5.01
CA PHE A 16 -4.87 -0.68 5.88
C PHE A 16 -3.96 -1.90 5.87
N TYR A 17 -2.68 -1.66 6.08
CA TYR A 17 -1.72 -2.67 6.50
C TYR A 17 -1.80 -2.78 8.01
N ASP A 18 -2.14 -3.96 8.51
CA ASP A 18 -2.22 -4.27 9.93
C ASP A 18 -1.15 -5.28 10.30
N ASP A 19 -0.46 -5.02 11.41
CA ASP A 19 0.42 -5.98 12.04
C ASP A 19 -0.42 -7.10 12.66
N GLN A 20 -0.63 -8.14 11.85
CA GLN A 20 -1.34 -9.35 12.25
C GLN A 20 -0.70 -10.06 13.45
N GLY A 21 0.62 -9.94 13.65
CA GLY A 21 1.32 -10.51 14.78
C GLY A 21 0.90 -9.85 16.09
N ALA A 22 0.99 -8.51 16.14
CA ALA A 22 0.57 -7.73 17.29
C ALA A 22 -0.93 -7.89 17.60
N ILE A 23 -1.78 -7.88 16.57
CA ILE A 23 -3.23 -8.08 16.74
C ILE A 23 -3.54 -9.45 17.33
N ARG A 24 -2.93 -10.53 16.80
CA ARG A 24 -3.13 -11.89 17.33
C ARG A 24 -2.56 -12.08 18.73
N ALA A 25 -1.55 -11.29 19.11
CA ALA A 25 -1.03 -11.23 20.47
C ALA A 25 -1.94 -10.46 21.44
N GLY A 26 -3.07 -9.92 20.97
CA GLY A 26 -4.07 -9.25 21.80
C GLY A 26 -3.87 -7.75 21.92
N ALA A 27 -3.29 -7.08 20.92
CA ALA A 27 -3.18 -5.63 20.91
C ALA A 27 -4.55 -4.96 21.16
N PRO A 28 -4.64 -4.04 22.13
CA PRO A 28 -5.90 -3.38 22.47
C PRO A 28 -6.35 -2.45 21.34
N GLN A 29 -7.64 -2.50 21.03
CA GLN A 29 -8.24 -1.63 20.03
C GLN A 29 -8.71 -0.32 20.70
N ASP A 30 -8.38 0.82 20.09
CA ASP A 30 -8.83 2.15 20.49
C ASP A 30 -9.59 2.79 19.33
N GLY A 31 -10.91 2.60 19.35
CA GLY A 31 -11.78 2.95 18.23
C GLY A 31 -11.38 2.24 16.95
N PHE A 32 -10.90 3.01 15.97
CA PHE A 32 -10.50 2.48 14.65
C PHE A 32 -9.03 2.02 14.59
N VAL A 33 -8.20 2.42 15.55
CA VAL A 33 -6.77 2.07 15.61
C VAL A 33 -6.50 1.01 16.67
N TYR A 34 -5.26 0.51 16.70
CA TYR A 34 -4.76 -0.35 17.76
C TYR A 34 -3.69 0.43 18.55
N SER A 35 -3.73 0.29 19.87
CA SER A 35 -2.77 0.89 20.80
C SER A 35 -1.65 -0.10 21.11
N GLY A 36 -0.46 0.43 21.42
CA GLY A 36 0.75 -0.36 21.66
C GLY A 36 1.73 -0.30 20.50
N GLU A 37 2.79 -1.11 20.59
CA GLU A 37 3.91 -1.11 19.65
C GLU A 37 3.69 -2.12 18.53
N ALA A 38 4.08 -1.75 17.31
CA ALA A 38 4.14 -2.70 16.20
C ALA A 38 5.31 -3.68 16.39
N THR A 39 5.08 -4.93 16.03
CA THR A 39 6.04 -6.04 16.04
C THR A 39 6.59 -6.34 14.65
N ALA A 40 5.84 -6.04 13.59
CA ALA A 40 6.24 -6.22 12.20
C ALA A 40 7.30 -5.19 11.79
N ILE A 41 8.38 -5.66 11.13
CA ILE A 41 9.45 -4.79 10.66
C ILE A 41 8.90 -3.78 9.63
N GLY A 42 9.22 -2.50 9.83
CA GLY A 42 8.82 -1.42 8.94
C GLY A 42 7.46 -0.79 9.25
N PHE A 43 6.70 -1.34 10.20
CA PHE A 43 5.47 -0.73 10.69
C PHE A 43 5.78 0.34 11.74
N THR A 44 5.23 1.53 11.57
CA THR A 44 5.34 2.63 12.54
C THR A 44 4.21 2.63 13.57
N SER A 45 3.15 1.87 13.31
CA SER A 45 2.00 1.63 14.18
C SER A 45 1.36 0.29 13.81
N ILE A 46 0.57 -0.29 14.70
CA ILE A 46 -0.07 -1.60 14.46
C ILE A 46 -1.01 -1.57 13.25
N ARG A 47 -1.64 -0.42 12.96
CA ARG A 47 -2.43 -0.17 11.75
C ARG A 47 -1.81 1.00 10.99
N VAL A 48 -1.53 0.84 9.70
CA VAL A 48 -0.93 1.84 8.81
C VAL A 48 -1.79 1.97 7.54
N PRO A 49 -2.03 3.18 7.00
CA PRO A 49 -2.73 3.33 5.72
C PRO A 49 -2.05 2.52 4.61
N ALA A 50 -2.82 1.75 3.84
CA ALA A 50 -2.26 1.06 2.70
C ALA A 50 -1.88 2.06 1.61
N SER A 51 -0.81 1.76 0.87
CA SER A 51 -0.29 2.59 -0.22
C SER A 51 -0.17 1.80 -1.51
N SER A 52 -0.40 2.46 -2.64
CA SER A 52 -0.19 1.94 -3.99
C SER A 52 0.93 2.69 -4.70
N LEU A 53 1.49 2.07 -5.73
CA LEU A 53 2.27 2.76 -6.76
C LEU A 53 1.61 2.51 -8.12
N SER A 54 1.00 3.55 -8.67
CA SER A 54 0.47 3.51 -10.03
C SER A 54 1.61 3.64 -11.04
N ILE A 55 1.68 2.67 -11.95
CA ILE A 55 2.68 2.59 -13.00
C ILE A 55 1.97 2.79 -14.33
N GLY A 56 2.28 3.90 -15.00
CA GLY A 56 1.81 4.21 -16.34
C GLY A 56 2.90 3.90 -17.37
N LEU A 57 2.59 3.13 -18.40
CA LEU A 57 3.47 2.90 -19.54
C LEU A 57 2.99 3.75 -20.71
N ALA A 58 3.72 4.82 -21.02
CA ALA A 58 3.43 5.66 -22.17
C ALA A 58 3.95 5.00 -23.45
N LEU A 59 3.09 4.82 -24.44
CA LEU A 59 3.39 4.09 -25.67
C LEU A 59 3.70 5.04 -26.81
N THR A 60 4.40 4.54 -27.83
CA THR A 60 4.79 5.32 -29.01
C THR A 60 3.62 5.85 -29.84
N ASP A 61 2.42 5.27 -29.69
CA ASP A 61 1.19 5.72 -30.37
C ASP A 61 0.39 6.75 -29.55
N GLY A 62 0.89 7.15 -28.38
CA GLY A 62 0.27 8.16 -27.51
C GLY A 62 -0.66 7.60 -26.44
N ALA A 63 -0.97 6.30 -26.45
CA ALA A 63 -1.71 5.69 -25.35
C ALA A 63 -0.87 5.62 -24.06
N VAL A 64 -1.55 5.62 -22.91
CA VAL A 64 -0.94 5.28 -21.61
C VAL A 64 -1.76 4.16 -21.00
N VAL A 65 -1.11 3.04 -20.72
CA VAL A 65 -1.72 1.91 -20.02
C VAL A 65 -1.26 1.90 -18.56
N TRP A 66 -2.18 1.63 -17.64
CA TRP A 66 -1.95 1.75 -16.21
C TRP A 66 -2.07 0.40 -15.51
N GLY A 67 -1.25 0.20 -14.49
CA GLY A 67 -1.39 -0.86 -13.50
C GLY A 67 -0.96 -0.36 -12.13
N ASP A 68 -1.66 -0.80 -11.09
CA ASP A 68 -1.36 -0.41 -9.71
C ASP A 68 -0.63 -1.54 -8.99
N MET A 69 0.59 -1.25 -8.52
CA MET A 69 1.28 -2.12 -7.56
C MET A 69 0.65 -1.94 -6.19
N MET A 70 0.16 -3.05 -5.64
CA MET A 70 -0.54 -3.11 -4.37
C MET A 70 -0.17 -4.39 -3.63
N SER A 71 -0.05 -4.33 -2.31
CA SER A 71 -0.07 -5.55 -1.48
C SER A 71 -1.47 -5.77 -0.93
N VAL A 72 -1.88 -7.03 -0.90
CA VAL A 72 -3.11 -7.49 -0.28
C VAL A 72 -2.77 -8.25 1.00
N GLN A 73 -3.61 -8.11 2.02
CA GLN A 73 -3.43 -8.68 3.34
C GLN A 73 -4.54 -9.68 3.66
#